data_AF-G5BGR5-F1
#
_entry.id   AF-G5BGR5-F1
#
_cell.length_a   1.000
_cell.length_b   1.000
_cell.length_c   1.000
_cell.angle_alpha   90.00
_cell.angle_beta   90.00
_cell.angle_gamma   90.00
#
_symmetry.space_group_name_H-M   'P 1'
#
loop_
_entity.id
_entity.type
_entity.pdbx_description
1 polymer ?
#
loop_
_entity_poly.entity_id
_entity_poly.type
_entity_poly.pdbx_seq_one_letter_code
_entity_poly.pdbx_strand_id
1 'polypeptide(L)'
;MPDIDNKKQSELDQDLDDVEEVEETGEETKIKEHQLTVQMMQNPQILAALQERLDGLVDTPTGYFENLPRAVKRRVNALKNLQVKCAQTEAKFYKEVHDLERKYAVLYQPLFDKQFEIINAIYEPMEEEYEWKPDEEEEI
;
A
#
# COMPACT_ATOMS: atom_id res chain seq x y z
N MET A 1 -20.16 5.45 -17.56
CA MET A 1 -18.77 5.50 -18.09
C MET A 1 -17.87 5.43 -16.87
N PRO A 2 -17.18 4.30 -16.63
CA PRO A 2 -16.25 4.18 -15.52
C PRO A 2 -14.81 4.50 -15.95
N ASP A 3 -14.24 5.47 -15.25
CA ASP A 3 -12.90 5.59 -14.64
C ASP A 3 -11.73 4.76 -15.22
N ILE A 4 -10.69 5.48 -15.66
CA ILE A 4 -9.46 4.95 -16.31
C ILE A 4 -8.27 4.91 -15.32
N ASP A 5 -8.44 5.31 -14.05
CA ASP A 5 -7.31 5.59 -13.16
C ASP A 5 -6.87 4.44 -12.24
N ASN A 6 -7.30 3.20 -12.47
CA ASN A 6 -6.92 2.07 -11.60
C ASN A 6 -5.74 1.21 -12.12
N LYS A 7 -5.01 1.66 -13.15
CA LYS A 7 -3.97 0.84 -13.79
C LYS A 7 -2.53 1.11 -13.30
N LYS A 8 -2.29 2.17 -12.54
CA LYS A 8 -0.92 2.54 -12.10
C LYS A 8 -0.55 2.13 -10.67
N GLN A 9 -1.46 1.51 -9.92
CA GLN A 9 -1.15 1.04 -8.56
C GLN A 9 -0.73 -0.43 -8.48
N SER A 10 -0.70 -1.18 -9.59
CA SER A 10 -0.36 -2.60 -9.58
C SER A 10 1.10 -2.94 -9.93
N GLU A 11 1.98 -1.94 -10.10
CA GLU A 11 3.36 -2.17 -10.59
C GLU A 11 4.43 -2.01 -9.49
N LEU A 12 4.07 -1.82 -8.21
CA LEU A 12 5.01 -1.51 -7.13
C LEU A 12 5.19 -2.60 -6.05
N ASP A 13 4.58 -3.78 -6.22
CA ASP A 13 4.63 -4.88 -5.24
C ASP A 13 5.52 -6.07 -5.67
N GLN A 14 6.40 -5.92 -6.66
CA GLN A 14 7.11 -7.07 -7.26
C GLN A 14 8.58 -7.28 -6.84
N ASP A 15 9.14 -6.51 -5.91
CA ASP A 15 10.58 -6.57 -5.60
C ASP A 15 10.89 -6.92 -4.12
N LEU A 16 10.40 -8.06 -3.61
CA LEU A 16 10.79 -8.55 -2.27
C LEU A 16 11.15 -10.06 -2.16
N ASP A 17 11.32 -10.78 -3.27
CA ASP A 17 11.61 -12.22 -3.22
C ASP A 17 13.03 -12.62 -3.68
N ASP A 18 14.05 -11.85 -3.34
CA ASP A 18 15.45 -12.32 -3.42
C ASP A 18 16.10 -12.28 -2.03
N VAL A 19 15.74 -13.27 -1.20
CA VAL A 19 16.56 -13.73 -0.08
C VAL A 19 17.10 -15.09 -0.47
N GLU A 20 18.41 -15.15 -0.75
CA GLU A 20 19.13 -16.42 -0.91
C GLU A 20 18.98 -17.27 0.36
N GLU A 21 18.37 -18.44 0.24
CA GLU A 21 18.55 -19.52 1.21
C GLU A 21 18.69 -20.86 0.47
N VAL A 22 19.93 -21.30 0.37
CA VAL A 22 20.33 -22.60 -0.18
C VAL A 22 20.03 -23.68 0.85
N GLU A 23 18.97 -24.49 0.66
CA GLU A 23 18.92 -25.88 1.12
C GLU A 23 18.12 -26.76 0.12
N GLU A 24 18.88 -27.46 -0.71
CA GLU A 24 18.47 -28.41 -1.74
C GLU A 24 17.87 -29.66 -1.08
N THR A 25 16.54 -29.70 -0.96
CA THR A 25 15.67 -30.91 -0.91
C THR A 25 14.19 -30.59 -0.58
N GLY A 26 13.86 -29.36 -0.17
CA GLY A 26 12.49 -28.93 0.19
C GLY A 26 11.75 -28.05 -0.83
N GLU A 27 12.41 -27.66 -1.93
CA GLU A 27 11.91 -26.64 -2.88
C GLU A 27 10.75 -27.14 -3.76
N GLU A 28 10.80 -28.39 -4.23
CA GLU A 28 9.75 -28.94 -5.10
C GLU A 28 8.37 -28.97 -4.44
N THR A 29 8.33 -29.25 -3.14
CA THR A 29 7.08 -29.26 -2.36
C THR A 29 6.51 -27.86 -2.21
N LYS A 30 7.37 -26.86 -2.00
CA LYS A 30 6.98 -25.45 -1.83
C LYS A 30 6.46 -24.84 -3.13
N ILE A 31 7.08 -25.18 -4.26
CA ILE A 31 6.63 -24.78 -5.61
C ILE A 31 5.26 -25.41 -5.93
N LYS A 32 5.07 -26.70 -5.60
CA LYS A 32 3.78 -27.40 -5.82
C LYS A 32 2.67 -26.85 -4.93
N GLU A 33 2.97 -26.50 -3.68
CA GLU A 33 2.03 -25.83 -2.78
C GLU A 33 1.61 -24.45 -3.29
N HIS A 34 2.56 -23.64 -3.76
CA HIS A 34 2.28 -22.33 -4.34
C HIS A 34 1.47 -22.44 -5.63
N GLN A 35 1.78 -23.41 -6.50
CA GLN A 35 0.98 -23.66 -7.70
C GLN A 35 -0.44 -24.12 -7.36
N LEU A 36 -0.59 -24.94 -6.33
CA LEU A 36 -1.88 -25.41 -5.83
C LEU A 36 -2.70 -24.26 -5.25
N THR A 37 -2.10 -23.35 -4.46
CA THR A 37 -2.80 -22.18 -3.92
C THR A 37 -3.26 -21.25 -5.04
N VAL A 38 -2.41 -20.99 -6.05
CA VAL A 38 -2.79 -20.21 -7.24
C VAL A 38 -3.97 -20.87 -7.98
N GLN A 39 -3.93 -22.18 -8.17
CA GLN A 39 -5.02 -22.91 -8.82
C GLN A 39 -6.32 -22.90 -7.99
N MET A 40 -6.21 -22.96 -6.67
CA MET A 40 -7.34 -22.85 -5.75
C MET A 40 -7.96 -21.45 -5.75
N MET A 41 -7.13 -20.40 -5.85
CA MET A 41 -7.59 -19.01 -5.95
C MET A 41 -8.22 -18.69 -7.31
N GLN A 42 -7.91 -19.44 -8.36
CA GLN A 42 -8.56 -19.31 -9.67
C GLN A 42 -9.93 -20.01 -9.73
N ASN A 43 -10.29 -20.82 -8.73
CA ASN A 43 -11.56 -21.54 -8.72
C ASN A 43 -12.67 -20.69 -8.06
N PRO A 44 -13.70 -20.26 -8.82
CA PRO A 44 -14.77 -19.41 -8.29
C PRO A 44 -15.56 -20.01 -7.13
N GLN A 45 -15.70 -21.34 -7.09
CA GLN A 45 -16.42 -22.02 -6.01
C GLN A 45 -15.60 -22.02 -4.71
N ILE A 46 -14.28 -22.14 -4.81
CA ILE A 46 -13.37 -22.06 -3.66
C ILE A 46 -13.32 -20.64 -3.13
N LEU A 47 -13.22 -19.64 -4.02
CA LEU A 47 -13.30 -18.22 -3.64
C LEU A 47 -14.63 -17.90 -2.96
N ALA A 48 -15.76 -18.38 -3.48
CA ALA A 48 -17.06 -18.17 -2.87
C ALA A 48 -17.17 -18.84 -1.49
N ALA A 49 -16.69 -20.07 -1.34
CA ALA A 49 -16.68 -20.77 -0.05
C ALA A 49 -15.73 -20.11 0.98
N LEU A 50 -14.58 -19.58 0.55
CA LEU A 50 -13.68 -18.79 1.39
C LEU A 50 -14.35 -17.48 1.80
N GLN A 51 -15.01 -16.79 0.86
CA GLN A 51 -15.75 -15.56 1.12
C GLN A 51 -16.89 -15.79 2.11
N GLU A 52 -17.68 -16.85 1.95
CA GLU A 52 -18.77 -17.22 2.88
C GLU A 52 -18.24 -17.49 4.30
N ARG A 53 -17.08 -18.15 4.42
CA ARG A 53 -16.43 -18.38 5.72
C ARG A 53 -15.87 -17.10 6.35
N LEU A 54 -15.30 -16.21 5.53
CA LEU A 54 -14.78 -14.91 5.97
C LEU A 54 -15.92 -13.98 6.41
N ASP A 55 -17.02 -13.94 5.66
CA ASP A 55 -18.23 -13.19 5.98
C ASP A 55 -18.84 -13.67 7.31
N GLY A 56 -18.86 -14.99 7.51
CA GLY A 56 -19.27 -15.60 8.78
C GLY A 56 -18.33 -15.29 9.96
N LEU A 57 -17.05 -14.97 9.73
CA LEU A 57 -16.05 -14.67 10.77
C LEU A 57 -16.04 -13.19 11.18
N VAL A 58 -16.30 -12.29 10.23
CA VAL A 58 -16.29 -10.84 10.45
C VAL A 58 -17.49 -10.39 11.28
N ASP A 59 -18.63 -11.07 11.13
CA ASP A 59 -19.90 -10.71 11.77
C ASP A 59 -20.43 -11.75 12.77
N THR A 60 -19.68 -12.80 13.13
CA THR A 60 -20.06 -13.59 14.32
C THR A 60 -19.74 -12.75 15.57
N PRO A 61 -20.74 -12.19 16.29
CA PRO A 61 -20.47 -11.76 17.64
C PRO A 61 -19.99 -13.03 18.35
N THR A 62 -18.75 -13.01 18.84
CA THR A 62 -18.15 -14.12 19.60
C THR A 62 -18.92 -14.44 20.90
N GLY A 63 -20.13 -13.89 21.08
CA GLY A 63 -20.94 -13.85 22.29
C GLY A 63 -20.28 -13.03 23.41
N TYR A 64 -18.96 -12.84 23.36
CA TYR A 64 -18.18 -12.23 24.41
C TYR A 64 -18.68 -10.83 24.73
N PHE A 65 -18.84 -9.97 23.71
CA PHE A 65 -19.34 -8.62 23.91
C PHE A 65 -20.77 -8.60 24.49
N GLU A 66 -21.63 -9.50 24.04
CA GLU A 66 -23.02 -9.63 24.51
C GLU A 66 -23.11 -10.10 25.96
N ASN A 67 -22.14 -10.90 26.41
CA ASN A 67 -22.06 -11.41 27.77
C ASN A 67 -21.35 -10.46 28.75
N LEU A 68 -20.77 -9.34 28.27
CA LEU A 68 -20.11 -8.37 29.14
C LEU A 68 -21.09 -7.65 30.09
N PRO A 69 -20.67 -7.32 31.32
CA PRO A 69 -21.44 -6.48 32.23
C PRO A 69 -21.79 -5.13 31.60
N ARG A 70 -22.98 -4.58 31.94
CA ARG A 70 -23.48 -3.31 31.38
C ARG A 70 -22.49 -2.14 31.52
N ALA A 71 -21.77 -2.06 32.63
CA ALA A 71 -20.75 -1.04 32.84
C ALA A 71 -19.60 -1.14 31.82
N VAL A 72 -19.18 -2.36 31.46
CA VAL A 72 -18.11 -2.60 30.48
C VAL A 72 -18.59 -2.24 29.08
N LYS A 73 -19.79 -2.68 28.68
CA LYS A 73 -20.40 -2.33 27.39
C LYS A 73 -20.44 -0.81 27.16
N ARG A 74 -20.81 -0.04 28.19
CA ARG A 74 -20.82 1.44 28.11
C ARG A 74 -19.43 2.03 27.86
N ARG A 75 -18.39 1.51 28.52
CA ARG A 75 -17.01 1.96 28.30
C ARG A 75 -16.54 1.63 26.90
N VAL A 76 -16.81 0.41 26.41
CA VAL A 76 -16.47 0.02 25.04
C VAL A 76 -17.17 0.92 24.02
N ASN A 77 -18.46 1.23 24.21
CA ASN A 77 -19.17 2.15 23.32
C ASN A 77 -18.60 3.58 23.38
N ALA A 78 -18.21 4.06 24.56
CA ALA A 78 -17.52 5.35 24.68
C ALA A 78 -16.17 5.36 23.94
N LEU A 79 -15.40 4.27 24.03
CA LEU A 79 -14.15 4.09 23.28
C LEU A 79 -14.39 4.04 21.77
N LYS A 80 -15.42 3.31 21.30
CA LYS A 80 -15.80 3.31 19.87
C LYS A 80 -16.15 4.71 19.37
N ASN A 81 -16.90 5.49 20.16
CA ASN A 81 -17.20 6.88 19.80
C ASN A 81 -15.95 7.76 19.71
N LEU A 82 -14.95 7.52 20.57
CA LEU A 82 -13.67 8.22 20.49
C LEU A 82 -12.88 7.78 19.25
N GLN A 83 -12.87 6.49 18.94
CA GLN A 83 -12.20 5.94 17.75
C GLN A 83 -12.73 6.57 16.46
N VAL A 84 -14.06 6.78 16.36
CA VAL A 84 -14.65 7.47 15.21
C VAL A 84 -14.11 8.91 15.08
N LYS A 85 -13.90 9.62 16.19
CA LYS A 85 -13.31 10.98 16.16
C LYS A 85 -11.83 10.96 15.78
N CYS A 86 -11.09 9.94 16.18
CA CYS A 86 -9.71 9.72 15.72
C CYS A 86 -9.68 9.54 14.20
N ALA A 87 -10.51 8.63 13.67
CA ALA A 87 -10.61 8.37 12.23
C ALA A 87 -11.00 9.62 11.43
N GLN A 88 -11.88 10.48 11.97
CA GLN A 88 -12.22 11.76 11.33
C GLN A 88 -11.04 12.73 11.27
N THR A 89 -10.18 12.73 12.30
CA THR A 89 -8.95 13.55 12.30
C THR A 89 -7.92 12.99 11.34
N GLU A 90 -7.72 11.67 11.34
CA GLU A 90 -6.84 10.97 10.38
C GLU A 90 -7.26 11.23 8.94
N ALA A 91 -8.56 11.18 8.63
CA ALA A 91 -9.06 11.49 7.29
C ALA A 91 -8.71 12.92 6.84
N LYS A 92 -8.70 13.90 7.75
CA LYS A 92 -8.25 15.27 7.44
C LYS A 92 -6.76 15.33 7.21
N PHE A 93 -5.98 14.67 8.06
CA PHE A 93 -4.53 14.59 7.92
C PHE A 93 -4.14 13.99 6.56
N TYR A 94 -4.68 12.84 6.19
CA TYR A 94 -4.36 12.22 4.90
C TYR A 94 -4.84 13.03 3.70
N LYS A 95 -5.94 13.78 3.84
CA LYS A 95 -6.36 14.73 2.81
C LYS A 95 -5.32 15.85 2.62
N GLU A 96 -4.83 16.43 3.71
CA GLU A 96 -3.82 17.49 3.67
C GLU A 96 -2.47 16.99 3.13
N VAL A 97 -2.05 15.78 3.51
CA VAL A 97 -0.88 15.10 2.92
C VAL A 97 -1.07 14.92 1.41
N HIS A 98 -2.22 14.43 0.97
CA HIS A 98 -2.49 14.26 -0.46
C HIS A 98 -2.48 15.59 -1.22
N ASP A 99 -3.05 16.65 -0.65
CA ASP A 99 -2.99 17.99 -1.24
C ASP A 99 -1.55 18.51 -1.34
N LEU A 100 -0.71 18.19 -0.34
CA LEU A 100 0.71 18.50 -0.34
C LEU A 100 1.49 17.72 -1.41
N GLU A 101 1.28 16.41 -1.50
CA GLU A 101 1.88 15.54 -2.52
C GLU A 101 1.57 16.05 -3.92
N ARG A 102 0.29 16.40 -4.19
CA ARG A 102 -0.11 16.97 -5.49
C ARG A 102 0.59 18.29 -5.79
N LYS A 103 0.72 19.17 -4.80
CA LYS A 103 1.43 20.44 -4.96
C LYS A 103 2.89 20.20 -5.36
N TYR A 104 3.60 19.31 -4.67
CA TYR A 104 5.01 19.04 -4.95
C TYR A 104 5.23 18.22 -6.23
N ALA A 105 4.31 17.30 -6.58
CA ALA A 105 4.37 16.59 -7.86
C ALA A 105 4.40 17.55 -9.06
N VAL A 106 3.59 18.63 -9.02
CA VAL A 106 3.60 19.67 -10.06
C VAL A 106 4.94 20.43 -10.10
N LEU A 107 5.56 20.67 -8.94
CA LEU A 107 6.88 21.33 -8.87
C LEU A 107 8.01 20.43 -9.37
N TYR A 108 7.91 19.12 -9.18
CA TYR A 108 8.87 18.14 -9.70
C TYR A 108 8.72 17.91 -11.20
N GLN A 109 7.53 18.07 -11.77
CA GLN A 109 7.28 17.81 -13.19
C GLN A 109 8.28 18.48 -14.14
N PRO A 110 8.55 19.80 -14.08
CA PRO A 110 9.53 20.43 -14.98
C PRO A 110 10.96 19.91 -14.77
N LEU A 111 11.30 19.46 -13.57
CA LEU A 111 12.60 18.84 -13.31
C LEU A 111 12.70 17.46 -13.98
N PHE A 112 11.63 16.67 -13.90
CA PHE A 112 11.54 15.38 -14.60
C PHE A 112 11.49 15.54 -16.12
N ASP A 113 10.79 16.55 -16.63
CA ASP A 113 10.77 16.88 -18.05
C ASP A 113 12.19 17.24 -18.54
N LYS A 114 12.92 18.05 -17.78
CA LYS A 114 14.32 18.38 -18.11
C LYS A 114 15.26 17.17 -18.02
N GLN A 115 15.11 16.33 -17.00
CA GLN A 115 15.85 15.06 -16.92
C GLN A 115 15.56 14.18 -18.14
N PHE A 116 14.30 14.09 -18.55
CA PHE A 116 13.90 13.34 -19.75
C PHE A 116 14.55 13.90 -21.01
N GLU A 117 14.59 15.22 -21.19
CA GLU A 117 15.23 15.87 -22.33
C GLU A 117 16.74 15.59 -22.39
N ILE A 118 17.42 15.62 -21.25
CA ILE A 118 18.86 15.31 -21.13
C ILE A 118 19.12 13.84 -21.43
N ILE A 119 18.40 12.91 -20.79
CA ILE A 119 18.59 11.46 -20.95
C ILE A 119 18.41 11.03 -22.41
N ASN A 120 17.46 11.63 -23.11
CA ASN A 120 17.20 11.32 -24.51
C ASN A 120 18.03 12.15 -25.51
N ALA A 121 19.00 12.94 -25.02
CA ALA A 121 19.82 13.85 -25.83
C ALA A 121 19.00 14.81 -26.72
N ILE A 122 17.79 15.18 -26.27
CA ILE A 122 16.97 16.23 -26.89
C ILE A 122 17.54 17.60 -26.50
N TYR A 123 18.07 17.71 -25.29
CA TYR A 123 18.76 18.88 -24.76
C TYR A 123 20.18 18.51 -24.32
N GLU A 124 21.17 19.29 -24.78
CA GLU A 124 22.56 19.19 -24.32
C GLU A 124 22.78 20.26 -23.23
N PRO A 125 23.18 19.87 -22.00
CA PRO A 125 23.42 20.82 -20.91
C PRO A 125 24.46 21.90 -21.25
N MET A 126 24.35 23.07 -20.61
CA MET A 126 25.35 24.14 -20.74
C MET A 126 26.44 24.02 -19.66
N GLU A 127 27.58 24.70 -19.85
CA GLU A 127 28.76 24.65 -18.96
C GLU A 127 28.40 24.81 -17.46
N GLU A 128 27.45 25.69 -17.16
CA GLU A 128 26.95 25.96 -15.80
C GLU A 128 26.13 24.81 -15.18
N GLU A 129 25.55 23.93 -16.01
CA GLU A 129 24.70 22.81 -15.59
C GLU A 129 25.47 21.48 -15.44
N TYR A 130 26.71 21.40 -15.94
CA TYR A 130 27.58 20.23 -15.77
C TYR A 130 28.24 20.18 -14.39
N GLU A 131 28.45 21.34 -13.77
CA GLU A 131 29.16 21.40 -12.50
C GLU A 131 28.23 20.98 -11.36
N TRP A 132 28.32 19.70 -10.96
CA TRP A 132 27.71 19.24 -9.72
C TRP A 132 28.45 19.87 -8.54
N LYS A 133 27.77 20.79 -7.85
CA LYS A 133 28.22 21.32 -6.57
C LYS A 133 27.52 20.51 -5.48
N PRO A 134 28.22 19.62 -4.76
CA PRO A 134 27.66 19.08 -3.53
C PRO A 134 27.38 20.28 -2.63
N ASP A 135 26.16 20.42 -2.15
CA ASP A 135 25.85 21.44 -1.15
C ASP A 135 26.75 21.22 0.07
N GLU A 136 27.60 22.21 0.37
CA GLU A 136 28.30 22.31 1.64
C GLU A 136 27.27 22.76 2.69
N GLU A 137 26.45 21.84 3.19
CA GLU A 137 25.76 21.86 4.49
C GLU A 137 24.51 20.97 4.42
N GLU A 138 24.58 19.80 5.07
CA GLU A 138 23.50 19.29 5.92
C GLU A 138 24.10 18.23 6.86
N GLU A 139 24.90 18.71 7.84
CA GLU A 139 24.94 18.05 9.15
C GLU A 139 23.57 18.31 9.80
N ILE A 140 22.69 17.33 9.74
CA ILE A 140 21.53 17.21 10.63
C ILE A 140 21.66 15.89 11.41
#